data_AF-A0A235BX12-F1
#
_entry.id   AF-A0A235BX12-F1
#
_cell.length_a   1.000
_cell.length_b   1.000
_cell.length_c   1.000
_cell.angle_alpha   90.00
_cell.angle_beta   90.00
_cell.angle_gamma   90.00
#
_symmetry.space_group_name_H-M   'P 1'
#
loop_
_entity.id
_entity.type
_entity.pdbx_description
1 polymer ?
#
loop_
_entity_poly.entity_id
_entity_poly.type
_entity_poly.pdbx_seq_one_letter_code
_entity_poly.pdbx_strand_id
1 'polypeptide(L)'
;MGMFIKWRFFLSLWIVLFYFFIPGELRSTSLYETVGTEIICTANWFLLSGSASMRAVERTRLRGREVILWRGKVDRPGGVLGFIANLLKAYKGATVFDSYIDIETHLPIECIEYRISSEGVKEILGHILYDRKNCSIRSLVKDSVLTGVPRDVQDGVSTLVYFLNGVNIHKMAVGKILRANMNAGMEIDEVAVGVTVIETTENGVLYTFTSRKLPNLLKYPTVLSVQLLDDGVKKVPINGVGFVRVPVIGKVKLKGTLTTSGI
;
A
#
# COMPACT_ATOMS: atom_id res chain seq x y z
N MET A 1 11.45 28.49 -3.69
CA MET A 1 10.54 27.73 -4.57
C MET A 1 11.16 26.38 -4.97
N GLY A 2 11.13 25.36 -4.10
CA GLY A 2 11.92 24.13 -4.38
C GLY A 2 11.70 22.87 -3.50
N MET A 3 10.58 22.77 -2.76
CA MET A 3 10.42 21.73 -1.72
C MET A 3 9.32 20.67 -1.98
N PHE A 4 8.49 20.86 -3.02
CA PHE A 4 7.18 20.19 -3.21
C PHE A 4 7.17 18.91 -4.07
N ILE A 5 8.30 18.16 -4.16
CA ILE A 5 8.42 17.01 -5.10
C ILE A 5 8.64 15.65 -4.42
N LYS A 6 9.06 15.63 -3.15
CA LYS A 6 9.83 14.50 -2.58
C LYS A 6 9.04 13.25 -2.12
N TRP A 7 7.70 13.24 -2.12
CA TRP A 7 6.88 12.18 -1.48
C TRP A 7 6.32 11.11 -2.45
N ARG A 8 6.80 11.09 -3.70
CA ARG A 8 5.96 10.76 -4.86
C ARG A 8 6.03 9.32 -5.41
N PHE A 9 6.86 8.42 -4.87
CA PHE A 9 7.10 7.08 -5.48
C PHE A 9 6.60 5.88 -4.66
N PHE A 10 6.42 6.02 -3.35
CA PHE A 10 6.13 4.86 -2.50
C PHE A 10 4.83 4.14 -2.92
N LEU A 11 3.78 4.91 -3.17
CA LEU A 11 2.50 4.37 -3.64
C LEU A 11 2.55 3.88 -5.10
N SER A 12 3.47 4.41 -5.91
CA SER A 12 3.74 3.91 -7.26
C SER A 12 4.20 2.46 -7.21
N LEU A 13 5.10 2.15 -6.27
CA LEU A 13 5.51 0.78 -6.03
C LEU A 13 4.33 -0.02 -5.45
N TRP A 14 3.74 0.42 -4.34
CA TRP A 14 2.74 -0.41 -3.65
C TRP A 14 1.49 -0.75 -4.45
N ILE A 15 0.98 0.15 -5.30
CA ILE A 15 -0.17 -0.19 -6.15
C ILE A 15 0.25 -1.04 -7.38
N VAL A 16 1.53 -1.03 -7.79
CA VAL A 16 2.08 -2.01 -8.77
C VAL A 16 2.16 -3.41 -8.14
N LEU A 17 2.11 -3.52 -6.81
CA LEU A 17 2.66 -4.62 -6.02
C LEU A 17 1.61 -5.33 -5.14
N PHE A 18 0.55 -5.81 -5.78
CA PHE A 18 -0.27 -6.93 -5.29
C PHE A 18 0.05 -8.18 -6.14
N TYR A 19 0.88 -9.10 -5.63
CA TYR A 19 1.31 -10.41 -6.22
C TYR A 19 0.34 -11.59 -5.96
N PHE A 20 0.81 -12.60 -5.20
CA PHE A 20 0.19 -13.92 -4.98
C PHE A 20 0.25 -14.52 -3.54
N PHE A 21 -0.52 -15.57 -3.27
CA PHE A 21 -0.12 -16.65 -2.34
C PHE A 21 -0.64 -18.00 -2.89
N ILE A 22 -0.40 -19.09 -2.17
CA ILE A 22 -0.89 -20.45 -2.44
C ILE A 22 -1.92 -20.79 -1.35
N PRO A 23 -3.03 -21.49 -1.63
CA PRO A 23 -4.09 -21.71 -0.65
C PRO A 23 -3.68 -22.66 0.49
N GLY A 24 -3.33 -22.06 1.64
CA GLY A 24 -3.46 -22.68 2.96
C GLY A 24 -4.72 -22.17 3.66
N GLU A 25 -5.33 -23.02 4.52
CA GLU A 25 -6.60 -22.74 5.20
C GLU A 25 -6.57 -21.44 6.02
N LEU A 26 -7.22 -20.39 5.54
CA LEU A 26 -7.62 -19.27 6.38
C LEU A 26 -9.14 -19.26 6.45
N ARG A 27 -9.64 -19.69 7.61
CA ARG A 27 -11.00 -19.37 8.02
C ARG A 27 -11.17 -17.85 8.01
N SER A 28 -12.34 -17.38 7.61
CA SER A 28 -12.66 -15.96 7.41
C SER A 28 -12.35 -15.12 8.65
N THR A 29 -11.17 -14.51 8.65
CA THR A 29 -10.66 -13.61 9.67
C THR A 29 -10.44 -12.25 9.03
N SER A 30 -10.74 -11.18 9.76
CA SER A 30 -10.35 -9.85 9.37
C SER A 30 -8.83 -9.77 9.33
N LEU A 31 -8.24 -9.12 8.34
CA LEU A 31 -6.78 -8.88 8.35
C LEU A 31 -6.35 -8.04 9.58
N TYR A 32 -7.29 -7.34 10.21
CA TYR A 32 -7.11 -6.63 11.48
C TYR A 32 -7.21 -7.54 12.73
N GLU A 33 -7.23 -8.87 12.57
CA GLU A 33 -7.19 -9.82 13.68
C GLU A 33 -5.85 -10.59 13.78
N THR A 34 -5.22 -10.89 12.64
CA THR A 34 -4.11 -11.86 12.54
C THR A 34 -2.71 -11.23 12.59
N VAL A 35 -2.16 -11.10 13.80
CA VAL A 35 -0.73 -10.78 14.02
C VAL A 35 0.14 -11.92 13.46
N GLY A 36 1.29 -11.57 12.87
CA GLY A 36 2.20 -12.54 12.24
C GLY A 36 2.12 -12.51 10.71
N THR A 37 0.94 -12.24 10.15
CA THR A 37 0.69 -12.08 8.71
C THR A 37 1.70 -11.11 8.08
N GLU A 38 2.56 -11.62 7.20
CA GLU A 38 3.49 -10.84 6.38
C GLU A 38 3.14 -10.98 4.90
N ILE A 39 3.27 -9.89 4.14
CA ILE A 39 2.91 -9.75 2.72
C ILE A 39 4.15 -9.19 2.00
N ILE A 40 4.95 -10.05 1.36
CA ILE A 40 6.20 -9.68 0.67
C ILE A 40 5.92 -9.50 -0.82
N CYS A 41 6.37 -8.41 -1.43
CA CYS A 41 6.33 -8.15 -2.86
C CYS A 41 7.68 -7.84 -3.50
N THR A 42 7.77 -8.15 -4.78
CA THR A 42 8.93 -8.01 -5.68
C THR A 42 8.44 -7.34 -6.95
N ALA A 43 9.13 -6.33 -7.46
CA ALA A 43 8.93 -5.75 -8.78
C ALA A 43 10.01 -6.29 -9.72
N ASN A 44 9.66 -6.70 -10.94
CA ASN A 44 10.61 -7.14 -11.97
C ASN A 44 10.41 -6.38 -13.29
N TRP A 45 11.52 -5.89 -13.87
CA TRP A 45 11.57 -5.33 -15.22
C TRP A 45 12.95 -5.54 -15.85
N PHE A 46 13.00 -6.37 -16.91
CA PHE A 46 14.26 -6.80 -17.53
C PHE A 46 15.25 -7.36 -16.49
N LEU A 47 16.50 -6.88 -16.44
CA LEU A 47 17.52 -7.27 -15.47
C LEU A 47 17.37 -6.62 -14.07
N LEU A 48 16.24 -5.96 -13.79
CA LEU A 48 16.04 -5.17 -12.57
C LEU A 48 14.97 -5.77 -11.69
N SER A 49 15.32 -5.98 -10.42
CA SER A 49 14.40 -6.39 -9.37
C SER A 49 14.53 -5.53 -8.11
N GLY A 50 13.45 -5.45 -7.34
CA GLY A 50 13.43 -4.80 -6.03
C GLY A 50 12.26 -5.31 -5.20
N SER A 51 12.40 -5.35 -3.88
CA SER A 51 11.40 -5.97 -2.99
C SER A 51 11.05 -5.12 -1.78
N ALA A 52 9.85 -5.36 -1.25
CA ALA A 52 9.25 -4.71 -0.10
C ALA A 52 8.34 -5.70 0.64
N SER A 53 8.17 -5.59 1.97
CA SER A 53 7.18 -6.37 2.71
C SER A 53 6.25 -5.51 3.55
N MET A 54 5.13 -6.08 3.99
CA MET A 54 4.18 -5.45 4.90
C MET A 54 3.68 -6.49 5.90
N ARG A 55 3.91 -6.28 7.20
CA ARG A 55 3.61 -7.26 8.25
C ARG A 55 2.81 -6.69 9.41
N ALA A 56 1.82 -7.45 9.89
CA ALA A 56 1.19 -7.24 11.19
C ALA A 56 2.17 -7.67 12.30
N VAL A 57 2.81 -6.70 12.96
CA VAL A 57 3.91 -6.92 13.91
C VAL A 57 3.38 -7.35 15.27
N GLU A 58 2.45 -6.58 15.83
CA GLU A 58 1.93 -6.75 17.20
C GLU A 58 0.59 -6.03 17.37
N ARG A 59 -0.21 -6.47 18.37
CA ARG A 59 -1.28 -5.66 18.97
C ARG A 59 -0.68 -4.85 20.11
N THR A 60 -1.01 -3.57 20.22
CA THR A 60 -0.54 -2.68 21.28
C THR A 60 -1.57 -1.59 21.57
N ARG A 61 -1.32 -0.73 22.57
CA ARG A 61 -2.24 0.35 22.97
C ARG A 61 -1.62 1.72 22.71
N LEU A 62 -2.20 2.48 21.78
CA LEU A 62 -1.70 3.81 21.39
C LEU A 62 -2.79 4.87 21.63
N ARG A 63 -2.43 5.95 22.33
CA ARG A 63 -3.33 7.10 22.62
C ARG A 63 -4.69 6.68 23.22
N GLY A 64 -4.67 5.62 24.04
CA GLY A 64 -5.84 5.06 24.72
C GLY A 64 -6.60 3.98 23.95
N ARG A 65 -6.40 3.85 22.63
CA ARG A 65 -7.06 2.89 21.73
C ARG A 65 -6.21 1.62 21.54
N GLU A 66 -6.85 0.50 21.25
CA GLU A 66 -6.15 -0.70 20.78
C GLU A 66 -5.82 -0.57 19.28
N VAL A 67 -4.58 -0.92 18.93
CA VAL A 67 -4.07 -0.83 17.56
C VAL A 67 -3.30 -2.08 17.17
N ILE A 68 -3.24 -2.36 15.87
CA ILE A 68 -2.21 -3.22 15.28
C ILE A 68 -1.16 -2.34 14.61
N LEU A 69 0.11 -2.61 14.93
CA LEU A 69 1.24 -2.08 14.17
C LEU A 69 1.41 -2.89 12.88
N TRP A 70 1.10 -2.27 11.75
CA TRP A 70 1.46 -2.75 10.43
C TRP A 70 2.76 -2.08 9.96
N ARG A 71 3.82 -2.87 9.80
CA ARG A 71 5.13 -2.40 9.33
C ARG A 71 5.32 -2.72 7.85
N GLY A 72 5.29 -1.69 7.02
CA GLY A 72 5.85 -1.73 5.67
C GLY A 72 7.38 -1.61 5.69
N LYS A 73 8.08 -2.33 4.82
CA LYS A 73 9.55 -2.32 4.66
C LYS A 73 9.90 -2.35 3.17
N VAL A 74 11.04 -1.77 2.79
CA VAL A 74 11.65 -1.90 1.45
C VAL A 74 13.05 -2.49 1.61
N ASP A 75 13.25 -3.73 1.16
CA ASP A 75 14.44 -4.52 1.46
C ASP A 75 15.61 -4.27 0.50
N ARG A 76 15.34 -4.00 -0.78
CA ARG A 76 16.39 -3.80 -1.79
C ARG A 76 16.00 -2.78 -2.87
N PRO A 77 16.60 -1.56 -2.87
CA PRO A 77 16.63 -0.69 -4.04
C PRO A 77 17.73 -1.15 -5.02
N GLY A 78 17.52 -2.30 -5.69
CA GLY A 78 18.50 -2.91 -6.58
C GLY A 78 18.71 -2.17 -7.91
N GLY A 79 19.95 -1.75 -8.19
CA GLY A 79 20.38 -1.27 -9.50
C GLY A 79 19.55 -0.12 -10.08
N VAL A 80 19.19 -0.21 -11.37
CA VAL A 80 18.50 0.87 -12.10
C VAL A 80 17.03 1.08 -11.65
N LEU A 81 16.45 0.23 -10.78
CA LEU A 81 15.22 0.62 -10.07
C LEU A 81 15.48 1.75 -9.06
N GLY A 82 16.67 1.78 -8.43
CA GLY A 82 17.16 2.93 -7.68
C GLY A 82 17.41 4.16 -8.58
N PHE A 83 17.94 3.95 -9.80
CA PHE A 83 18.04 5.03 -10.79
C PHE A 83 16.66 5.58 -11.18
N ILE A 84 15.64 4.75 -11.40
CA ILE A 84 14.26 5.19 -11.69
C ILE A 84 13.67 5.95 -10.50
N ALA A 85 13.83 5.46 -9.26
CA ALA A 85 13.38 6.17 -8.05
C ALA A 85 14.06 7.55 -7.88
N ASN A 86 15.34 7.66 -8.24
CA ASN A 86 16.10 8.91 -8.25
C ASN A 86 15.70 9.84 -9.40
N LEU A 87 15.53 9.31 -10.62
CA LEU A 87 15.07 10.03 -11.82
C LEU A 87 13.68 10.66 -11.60
N LEU A 88 12.83 9.97 -10.84
CA LEU A 88 11.51 10.44 -10.42
C LEU A 88 11.55 11.41 -9.22
N LYS A 89 12.70 11.60 -8.56
CA LYS A 89 12.95 12.50 -7.41
C LYS A 89 12.03 12.26 -6.21
N ALA A 90 11.64 11.00 -6.00
CA ALA A 90 10.41 10.68 -5.30
C ALA A 90 10.54 9.62 -4.19
N TYR A 91 11.78 9.30 -3.82
CA TYR A 91 12.16 8.55 -2.63
C TYR A 91 12.71 9.49 -1.56
N LYS A 92 12.24 9.36 -0.31
CA LYS A 92 12.66 10.22 0.83
C LYS A 92 13.89 9.72 1.58
N GLY A 93 14.39 8.53 1.25
CA GLY A 93 15.34 7.78 2.06
C GLY A 93 14.70 6.70 2.94
N ALA A 94 13.39 6.79 3.20
CA ALA A 94 12.67 5.90 4.12
C ALA A 94 12.58 4.46 3.59
N THR A 95 13.07 3.51 4.39
CA THR A 95 13.01 2.07 4.12
C THR A 95 11.95 1.36 4.96
N VAL A 96 11.37 2.01 5.98
CA VAL A 96 10.40 1.42 6.91
C VAL A 96 9.24 2.39 7.20
N PHE A 97 8.03 1.85 7.31
CA PHE A 97 6.76 2.56 7.35
C PHE A 97 5.85 1.89 8.39
N ASP A 98 5.85 2.41 9.62
CA ASP A 98 5.04 1.88 10.72
C ASP A 98 3.68 2.60 10.75
N SER A 99 2.60 1.89 10.41
CA SER A 99 1.21 2.38 10.52
C SER A 99 0.53 1.72 11.73
N TYR A 100 0.02 2.54 12.65
CA TYR A 100 -0.73 2.09 13.81
C TYR A 100 -2.22 2.22 13.51
N ILE A 101 -2.85 1.09 13.17
CA ILE A 101 -4.25 1.03 12.75
C ILE A 101 -5.13 0.63 13.93
N ASP A 102 -6.14 1.45 14.20
CA ASP A 102 -7.20 1.24 15.19
C ASP A 102 -8.02 -0.02 14.87
N ILE A 103 -8.16 -0.94 15.83
CA ILE A 103 -8.81 -2.24 15.60
C ILE A 103 -10.33 -2.10 15.42
N GLU A 104 -10.97 -1.16 16.13
CA GLU A 104 -12.43 -0.95 16.05
C GLU A 104 -12.87 -0.28 14.75
N THR A 105 -12.09 0.70 14.28
CA THR A 105 -12.45 1.57 13.16
C THR A 105 -11.71 1.25 11.87
N HIS A 106 -10.69 0.40 11.91
CA HIS A 106 -9.81 0.04 10.78
C HIS A 106 -9.07 1.24 10.14
N LEU A 107 -8.96 2.37 10.86
CA LEU A 107 -8.33 3.61 10.39
C LEU A 107 -6.98 3.87 11.10
N PRO A 108 -6.00 4.50 10.43
CA PRO A 108 -4.72 4.80 11.06
C PRO A 108 -4.87 5.94 12.09
N ILE A 109 -4.21 5.78 13.23
CA ILE A 109 -4.05 6.82 14.27
C ILE A 109 -2.76 7.60 14.05
N GLU A 110 -1.68 6.87 13.74
CA GLU A 110 -0.32 7.37 13.68
C GLU A 110 0.46 6.62 12.60
N CYS A 111 1.30 7.31 11.83
CA CYS A 111 2.11 6.73 10.77
C CYS A 111 3.53 7.32 10.83
N ILE A 112 4.55 6.45 10.93
CA ILE A 112 5.96 6.82 11.10
C ILE A 112 6.78 6.25 9.94
N GLU A 113 7.33 7.13 9.11
CA GLU A 113 8.26 6.80 8.05
C GLU A 113 9.70 7.00 8.55
N TYR A 114 10.57 6.02 8.37
CA TYR A 114 11.96 6.11 8.80
C TYR A 114 12.92 5.30 7.95
N ARG A 115 14.22 5.51 8.15
CA ARG A 115 15.28 4.60 7.71
C ARG A 115 16.15 4.20 8.89
N ILE A 116 16.89 3.11 8.70
CA ILE A 116 17.94 2.68 9.62
C ILE A 116 19.26 2.94 8.88
N SER A 117 20.21 3.63 9.51
CA SER A 117 21.54 3.89 8.93
C SER A 117 22.39 2.61 8.87
N SER A 118 23.53 2.65 8.18
CA SER A 118 24.55 1.59 8.24
C SER A 118 25.09 1.33 9.66
N GLU A 119 24.92 2.30 10.56
CA GLU A 119 25.32 2.24 11.98
C GLU A 119 24.16 1.80 12.89
N GLY A 120 23.00 1.44 12.33
CA GLY A 120 21.81 1.00 13.09
C GLY A 120 20.92 2.13 13.62
N VAL A 121 21.24 3.40 13.35
CA VAL A 121 20.50 4.55 13.88
C VAL A 121 19.16 4.76 13.15
N LYS A 122 18.05 4.88 13.88
CA LYS A 122 16.71 5.16 13.34
C LYS A 122 16.54 6.66 13.06
N GLU A 123 16.54 7.04 11.78
CA GLU A 123 16.27 8.41 11.32
C GLU A 123 14.81 8.54 10.87
N ILE A 124 14.02 9.33 11.60
CA ILE A 124 12.61 9.57 11.32
C ILE A 124 12.48 10.63 10.21
N LEU A 125 11.87 10.23 9.09
CA LEU A 125 11.69 11.03 7.88
C LEU A 125 10.23 11.49 7.69
N GLY A 126 9.31 10.90 8.44
CA GLY A 126 7.91 11.30 8.54
C GLY A 126 7.33 10.81 9.85
N HIS A 127 6.54 11.65 10.51
CA HIS A 127 5.68 11.27 11.62
C HIS A 127 4.38 12.04 11.42
N ILE A 128 3.27 11.31 11.33
CA ILE A 128 1.95 11.80 10.94
C ILE A 128 0.92 11.32 11.97
N LEU A 129 0.12 12.25 12.49
CA LEU A 129 -1.00 11.98 13.40
C LEU A 129 -2.34 12.26 12.69
N TYR A 130 -3.34 11.41 12.92
CA TYR A 130 -4.68 11.53 12.35
C TYR A 130 -5.72 11.86 13.45
N ASP A 131 -6.13 13.12 13.53
CA ASP A 131 -7.16 13.56 14.48
C ASP A 131 -8.56 13.49 13.82
N ARG A 132 -9.27 12.40 14.12
CA ARG A 132 -10.62 12.12 13.61
C ARG A 132 -11.70 13.02 14.24
N LYS A 133 -11.45 13.56 15.43
CA LYS A 133 -12.40 14.44 16.14
C LYS A 133 -12.38 15.83 15.52
N ASN A 134 -11.18 16.36 15.31
CA ASN A 134 -10.93 17.70 14.77
C ASN A 134 -10.77 17.72 13.23
N CYS A 135 -11.01 16.59 12.56
CA CYS A 135 -10.94 16.44 11.10
C CYS A 135 -9.62 16.99 10.52
N SER A 136 -8.49 16.55 11.07
CA SER A 136 -7.17 17.07 10.71
C SER A 136 -6.07 16.02 10.73
N ILE A 137 -4.96 16.34 10.04
CA ILE A 137 -3.72 15.58 10.05
C ILE A 137 -2.61 16.52 10.52
N ARG A 138 -1.74 16.10 11.45
CA ARG A 138 -0.52 16.84 11.83
C ARG A 138 0.72 16.05 11.46
N SER A 139 1.68 16.71 10.80
CA SER A 139 3.04 16.18 10.66
C SER A 139 3.93 16.78 11.74
N LEU A 140 4.50 15.94 12.61
CA LEU A 140 5.41 16.42 13.67
C LEU A 140 6.79 16.79 13.11
N VAL A 141 7.27 16.10 12.07
CA VAL A 141 8.58 16.36 11.42
C VAL A 141 8.62 17.68 10.64
N LYS A 142 7.47 18.15 10.14
CA LYS A 142 7.33 19.44 9.42
C LYS A 142 6.76 20.57 10.29
N ASP A 143 6.38 20.26 11.53
CA ASP A 143 5.37 20.95 12.33
C ASP A 143 4.24 21.64 11.54
N SER A 144 3.48 20.85 10.79
CA SER A 144 2.44 21.36 9.88
C SER A 144 1.11 20.63 10.08
N VAL A 145 -0.01 21.36 10.06
CA VAL A 145 -1.37 20.80 10.18
C VAL A 145 -2.15 21.00 8.88
N LEU A 146 -2.84 19.96 8.44
CA LEU A 146 -3.85 20.00 7.38
C LEU A 146 -5.23 19.83 8.04
N THR A 147 -6.14 20.78 7.83
CA THR A 147 -7.48 20.81 8.43
C THR A 147 -8.58 20.56 7.38
N GLY A 148 -9.81 20.27 7.82
CA GLY A 148 -10.94 20.00 6.92
C GLY A 148 -10.86 18.63 6.23
N VAL A 149 -10.11 17.69 6.82
CA VAL A 149 -9.80 16.38 6.25
C VAL A 149 -10.96 15.39 6.47
N PRO A 150 -11.35 14.59 5.46
CA PRO A 150 -12.35 13.53 5.62
C PRO A 150 -12.01 12.54 6.75
N ARG A 151 -13.01 12.18 7.56
CA ARG A 151 -12.81 11.32 8.75
C ARG A 151 -12.36 9.90 8.43
N ASP A 152 -12.56 9.44 7.20
CA ASP A 152 -12.20 8.13 6.66
C ASP A 152 -10.81 8.07 6.00
N VAL A 153 -10.04 9.17 6.04
CA VAL A 153 -8.70 9.22 5.40
C VAL A 153 -7.76 8.13 5.91
N GLN A 154 -7.01 7.52 5.02
CA GLN A 154 -6.06 6.45 5.32
C GLN A 154 -4.63 6.83 4.89
N ASP A 155 -3.64 6.07 5.36
CA ASP A 155 -2.30 6.03 4.77
C ASP A 155 -2.21 4.88 3.74
N GLY A 156 -1.07 4.72 3.09
CA GLY A 156 -0.92 3.70 2.04
C GLY A 156 -1.03 2.25 2.55
N VAL A 157 -0.67 2.00 3.81
CA VAL A 157 -0.69 0.68 4.45
C VAL A 157 -2.12 0.32 4.84
N SER A 158 -2.79 1.21 5.57
CA SER A 158 -4.21 1.07 5.93
C SER A 158 -5.12 0.98 4.71
N THR A 159 -4.89 1.79 3.65
CA THR A 159 -5.65 1.69 2.39
C THR A 159 -5.52 0.31 1.74
N LEU A 160 -4.33 -0.29 1.78
CA LEU A 160 -4.07 -1.64 1.24
C LEU A 160 -4.83 -2.70 2.05
N VAL A 161 -4.74 -2.67 3.38
CA VAL A 161 -5.47 -3.63 4.25
C VAL A 161 -6.99 -3.43 4.13
N TYR A 162 -7.46 -2.19 4.00
CA TYR A 162 -8.88 -1.87 3.80
C TYR A 162 -9.44 -2.47 2.52
N PHE A 163 -8.74 -2.33 1.39
CA PHE A 163 -9.17 -2.97 0.15
C PHE A 163 -9.08 -4.50 0.22
N LEU A 164 -8.03 -5.07 0.82
CA LEU A 164 -7.91 -6.52 1.00
C LEU A 164 -9.00 -7.11 1.92
N ASN A 165 -9.42 -6.38 2.95
CA ASN A 165 -10.58 -6.76 3.76
C ASN A 165 -11.88 -6.62 2.94
N GLY A 166 -12.07 -5.47 2.28
CA GLY A 166 -13.25 -5.12 1.48
C GLY A 166 -13.55 -6.06 0.30
N VAL A 167 -12.53 -6.71 -0.29
CA VAL A 167 -12.75 -7.76 -1.31
C VAL A 167 -13.21 -9.08 -0.71
N ASN A 168 -12.83 -9.38 0.54
CA ASN A 168 -13.19 -10.62 1.24
C ASN A 168 -14.60 -10.54 1.85
N ILE A 169 -14.96 -9.44 2.51
CA ILE A 169 -16.25 -9.28 3.21
C ILE A 169 -17.44 -8.93 2.28
N HIS A 170 -17.21 -8.68 0.99
CA HIS A 170 -18.26 -8.24 0.07
C HIS A 170 -18.30 -9.07 -1.21
N LYS A 171 -19.51 -9.36 -1.71
CA LYS A 171 -19.69 -9.93 -3.06
C LYS A 171 -19.04 -9.03 -4.12
N MET A 172 -18.19 -9.63 -4.96
CA MET A 172 -17.51 -8.98 -6.08
C MET A 172 -18.22 -9.29 -7.40
N ALA A 173 -18.23 -8.32 -8.31
CA ALA A 173 -18.86 -8.40 -9.63
C ALA A 173 -18.15 -7.42 -10.57
N VAL A 174 -18.09 -7.73 -11.88
CA VAL A 174 -17.51 -6.82 -12.89
C VAL A 174 -18.20 -5.45 -12.82
N GLY A 175 -17.41 -4.38 -12.89
CA GLY A 175 -17.89 -3.00 -12.76
C GLY A 175 -17.99 -2.49 -11.33
N LYS A 176 -17.92 -3.35 -10.29
CA LYS A 176 -17.85 -2.90 -8.89
C LYS A 176 -16.57 -2.11 -8.65
N ILE A 177 -16.70 -0.95 -7.99
CA ILE A 177 -15.60 -0.05 -7.63
C ILE A 177 -15.47 -0.01 -6.11
N LEU A 178 -14.25 -0.11 -5.60
CA LEU A 178 -13.87 0.23 -4.23
C LEU A 178 -13.14 1.57 -4.24
N ARG A 179 -13.40 2.43 -3.25
CA ARG A 179 -12.82 3.78 -3.10
C ARG A 179 -12.27 3.95 -1.69
N ALA A 180 -11.21 4.74 -1.54
CA ALA A 180 -10.67 5.16 -0.25
C ALA A 180 -10.06 6.56 -0.36
N ASN A 181 -10.31 7.42 0.62
CA ASN A 181 -9.59 8.68 0.77
C ASN A 181 -8.22 8.42 1.39
N MET A 182 -7.15 8.92 0.79
CA MET A 182 -5.77 8.71 1.25
C MET A 182 -5.01 10.02 1.46
N ASN A 183 -4.23 10.08 2.53
CA ASN A 183 -3.18 11.08 2.75
C ASN A 183 -1.97 10.82 1.84
N ALA A 184 -1.81 11.66 0.82
CA ALA A 184 -0.75 11.65 -0.16
C ALA A 184 0.44 12.57 0.21
N GLY A 185 0.74 12.74 1.51
CA GLY A 185 1.92 13.48 1.98
C GLY A 185 1.64 14.88 2.56
N MET A 186 0.49 15.03 3.23
CA MET A 186 -0.20 16.28 3.60
C MET A 186 -1.04 16.89 2.46
N GLU A 187 -1.46 16.06 1.51
CA GLU A 187 -2.53 16.33 0.52
C GLU A 187 -3.53 15.18 0.61
N ILE A 188 -4.82 15.41 0.32
CA ILE A 188 -5.85 14.34 0.29
C ILE A 188 -6.16 13.99 -1.16
N ASP A 189 -6.12 12.71 -1.50
CA ASP A 189 -6.52 12.23 -2.82
C ASP A 189 -7.23 10.88 -2.73
N GLU A 190 -7.99 10.54 -3.76
CA GLU A 190 -8.78 9.30 -3.83
C GLU A 190 -7.98 8.18 -4.50
N VAL A 191 -7.97 7.00 -3.87
CA VAL A 191 -7.65 5.73 -4.52
C VAL A 191 -8.96 5.06 -4.94
N ALA A 192 -9.08 4.65 -6.20
CA ALA A 192 -10.22 3.90 -6.71
C ALA A 192 -9.76 2.72 -7.57
N VAL A 193 -10.18 1.51 -7.20
CA VAL A 193 -9.93 0.26 -7.93
C VAL A 193 -11.27 -0.36 -8.31
N GLY A 194 -11.37 -1.04 -9.46
CA GLY A 194 -12.61 -1.69 -9.86
C GLY A 194 -12.40 -3.02 -10.57
N VAL A 195 -13.32 -3.95 -10.36
CA VAL A 195 -13.31 -5.28 -11.00
C VAL A 195 -13.53 -5.10 -12.49
N THR A 196 -12.57 -5.55 -13.29
CA THR A 196 -12.59 -5.47 -14.77
C THR A 196 -12.85 -6.80 -15.44
N VAL A 197 -12.49 -7.93 -14.82
CA VAL A 197 -12.68 -9.28 -15.37
C VAL A 197 -13.00 -10.24 -14.22
N ILE A 198 -13.84 -11.24 -14.47
CA ILE A 198 -14.01 -12.43 -13.62
C ILE A 198 -13.90 -13.66 -14.53
N GLU A 199 -13.03 -14.60 -14.19
CA GLU A 199 -12.73 -15.82 -14.95
C GLU A 199 -12.85 -17.03 -14.00
N THR A 200 -13.48 -18.12 -14.43
CA THR A 200 -13.43 -19.38 -13.66
C THR A 200 -12.24 -20.20 -14.13
N THR A 201 -11.44 -20.70 -13.20
CA THR A 201 -10.23 -21.51 -13.47
C THR A 201 -10.31 -22.84 -12.72
N GLU A 202 -9.46 -23.80 -13.08
CA GLU A 202 -9.33 -25.09 -12.37
C GLU A 202 -9.01 -24.93 -10.87
N ASN A 203 -8.40 -23.80 -10.47
CA ASN A 203 -8.01 -23.52 -9.09
C ASN A 203 -9.04 -22.66 -8.32
N GLY A 204 -10.17 -22.27 -8.94
CA GLY A 204 -11.16 -21.36 -8.34
C GLY A 204 -11.48 -20.14 -9.21
N VAL A 205 -12.14 -19.14 -8.63
CA VAL A 205 -12.64 -17.95 -9.38
C VAL A 205 -11.66 -16.79 -9.32
N LEU A 206 -11.22 -16.32 -10.47
CA LEU A 206 -10.22 -15.28 -10.65
C LEU A 206 -10.84 -13.90 -10.91
N TYR A 207 -10.61 -12.94 -10.02
CA TYR A 207 -11.13 -11.57 -10.07
C TYR A 207 -10.01 -10.59 -10.44
N THR A 208 -10.06 -10.00 -11.65
CA THR A 208 -9.13 -8.92 -12.01
C THR A 208 -9.66 -7.58 -11.52
N PHE A 209 -8.88 -6.88 -10.71
CA PHE A 209 -9.10 -5.49 -10.29
C PHE A 209 -8.13 -4.58 -11.05
N THR A 210 -8.62 -3.47 -11.59
CA THR A 210 -7.77 -2.45 -12.23
C THR A 210 -8.00 -1.08 -11.60
N SER A 211 -6.91 -0.34 -11.40
CA SER A 211 -6.92 1.05 -10.96
C SER A 211 -7.77 1.94 -11.88
N ARG A 212 -8.78 2.62 -11.32
CA ARG A 212 -9.55 3.67 -11.99
C ARG A 212 -8.99 5.05 -11.70
N LYS A 213 -8.58 5.29 -10.46
CA LYS A 213 -7.86 6.50 -10.02
C LYS A 213 -6.82 6.10 -8.97
N LEU A 214 -5.66 6.72 -9.04
CA LEU A 214 -4.58 6.60 -8.06
C LEU A 214 -4.20 8.01 -7.58
N PRO A 215 -3.73 8.18 -6.35
CA PRO A 215 -3.24 9.46 -5.87
C PRO A 215 -2.19 10.08 -6.79
N ASN A 216 -2.27 11.40 -6.97
CA ASN A 216 -1.45 12.24 -7.86
C ASN A 216 0.04 12.36 -7.44
N LEU A 217 0.54 11.36 -6.75
CA LEU A 217 1.94 11.17 -6.39
C LEU A 217 2.77 11.02 -7.68
N LEU A 218 2.36 10.12 -8.59
CA LEU A 218 3.00 10.01 -9.90
C LEU A 218 2.65 11.20 -10.80
N LYS A 219 3.68 11.90 -11.28
CA LYS A 219 3.56 12.86 -12.40
C LYS A 219 3.16 12.20 -13.73
N TYR A 220 3.09 10.87 -13.77
CA TYR A 220 3.03 10.05 -14.98
C TYR A 220 1.83 9.11 -14.94
N PRO A 221 0.96 9.10 -15.98
CA PRO A 221 -0.20 8.21 -16.05
C PRO A 221 0.19 6.75 -15.83
N THR A 222 -0.50 6.11 -14.89
CA THR A 222 -0.13 4.80 -14.37
C THR A 222 -1.38 3.96 -14.16
N VAL A 223 -1.36 2.73 -14.71
CA VAL A 223 -2.51 1.81 -14.72
C VAL A 223 -2.05 0.44 -14.24
N LEU A 224 -2.71 -0.05 -13.19
CA LEU A 224 -2.23 -1.12 -12.33
C LEU A 224 -3.35 -2.15 -12.18
N SER A 225 -3.06 -3.39 -12.54
CA SER A 225 -4.01 -4.49 -12.57
C SER A 225 -3.54 -5.63 -11.69
N VAL A 226 -4.42 -6.06 -10.81
CA VAL A 226 -4.24 -7.13 -9.81
C VAL A 226 -5.20 -8.24 -10.18
N GLN A 227 -4.88 -9.51 -9.96
CA GLN A 227 -5.91 -10.56 -9.98
C GLN A 227 -5.91 -11.34 -8.66
N LEU A 228 -7.10 -11.58 -8.11
CA LEU A 228 -7.29 -12.34 -6.88
C LEU A 228 -8.00 -13.67 -7.19
N LEU A 229 -7.50 -14.80 -6.70
CA LEU A 229 -8.22 -16.07 -6.70
C LEU A 229 -9.09 -16.15 -5.45
N ASP A 230 -10.34 -16.50 -5.65
CA ASP A 230 -11.24 -16.99 -4.62
C ASP A 230 -11.05 -18.50 -4.49
N ASP A 231 -10.43 -18.93 -3.39
CA ASP A 231 -10.18 -20.35 -3.06
C ASP A 231 -11.42 -21.04 -2.46
N GLY A 232 -12.55 -20.34 -2.42
CA GLY A 232 -13.80 -20.78 -1.80
C GLY A 232 -13.94 -20.36 -0.33
N VAL A 233 -12.88 -19.85 0.29
CA VAL A 233 -12.88 -19.33 1.67
C VAL A 233 -12.49 -17.85 1.72
N LYS A 234 -11.55 -17.43 0.86
CA LYS A 234 -11.01 -16.06 0.77
C LYS A 234 -10.56 -15.71 -0.65
N LYS A 235 -10.51 -14.41 -0.93
CA LYS A 235 -9.88 -13.82 -2.12
C LYS A 235 -8.45 -13.41 -1.80
N VAL A 236 -7.51 -14.15 -2.36
CA VAL A 236 -6.06 -13.95 -2.24
C VAL A 236 -5.51 -13.43 -3.56
N PRO A 237 -4.56 -12.50 -3.60
CA PRO A 237 -3.81 -12.18 -4.84
C PRO A 237 -3.22 -13.46 -5.53
N ILE A 238 -3.03 -13.53 -6.88
CA ILE A 238 -2.45 -14.73 -7.64
C ILE A 238 -1.36 -14.55 -8.96
N ASN A 239 -2.20 -13.46 -9.41
CA ASN A 239 -2.23 -12.22 -10.30
C ASN A 239 -1.60 -10.82 -9.93
N GLY A 240 -0.66 -10.21 -10.69
CA GLY A 240 -0.33 -8.75 -10.61
C GLY A 240 0.61 -8.12 -11.66
N VAL A 241 0.21 -7.00 -12.29
CA VAL A 241 0.92 -6.27 -13.39
C VAL A 241 0.70 -4.75 -13.33
N GLY A 242 1.78 -3.96 -13.56
CA GLY A 242 1.71 -2.49 -13.60
C GLY A 242 2.24 -1.86 -14.90
N PHE A 243 1.70 -0.70 -15.26
CA PHE A 243 2.15 0.11 -16.40
C PHE A 243 2.36 1.58 -16.00
N VAL A 244 3.52 2.16 -16.29
CA VAL A 244 3.84 3.59 -16.07
C VAL A 244 4.21 4.24 -17.41
N ARG A 245 3.59 5.38 -17.76
CA ARG A 245 3.90 6.12 -19.00
C ARG A 245 4.85 7.29 -18.74
N VAL A 246 6.15 7.04 -18.87
CA VAL A 246 7.21 8.04 -18.73
C VAL A 246 7.37 8.82 -20.05
N PRO A 247 7.30 10.17 -20.08
CA PRO A 247 7.34 10.94 -21.33
C PRO A 247 8.59 10.71 -22.20
N VAL A 248 9.75 10.45 -21.58
CA VAL A 248 11.05 10.28 -22.26
C VAL A 248 11.35 8.83 -22.63
N ILE A 249 10.75 7.85 -21.94
CA ILE A 249 11.08 6.41 -22.06
C ILE A 249 9.89 5.61 -22.66
N GLY A 250 8.71 6.22 -22.76
CA GLY A 250 7.50 5.57 -23.26
C GLY A 250 6.75 4.79 -22.17
N LYS A 251 6.09 3.69 -22.57
CA LYS A 251 5.26 2.86 -21.69
C LYS A 251 6.10 1.73 -21.09
N VAL A 252 6.49 1.87 -19.83
CA VAL A 252 7.16 0.82 -19.06
C VAL A 252 6.12 -0.17 -18.52
N LYS A 253 6.36 -1.47 -18.68
CA LYS A 253 5.56 -2.56 -18.08
C LYS A 253 6.36 -3.24 -16.98
N LEU A 254 5.86 -3.17 -15.75
CA LEU A 254 6.38 -3.85 -14.58
C LEU A 254 5.53 -5.11 -14.32
N LYS A 255 6.16 -6.22 -13.94
CA LYS A 255 5.46 -7.42 -13.42
C LYS A 255 5.83 -7.62 -11.95
N GLY A 256 4.87 -8.00 -11.11
CA GLY A 256 5.18 -8.36 -9.72
C GLY A 256 5.83 -9.75 -9.60
N THR A 257 6.33 -10.08 -8.40
CA THR A 257 5.84 -11.23 -7.64
C THR A 257 5.37 -10.79 -6.23
N LEU A 258 4.51 -11.48 -5.50
CA LEU A 258 4.27 -11.33 -4.05
C LEU A 258 3.86 -12.68 -3.47
N THR A 259 4.11 -12.83 -2.19
CA THR A 259 3.94 -14.02 -1.36
C THR A 259 3.57 -13.52 0.02
N THR A 260 2.44 -13.97 0.58
CA THR A 260 2.18 -13.76 2.02
C THR A 260 2.72 -14.95 2.82
N SER A 261 2.83 -14.81 4.13
CA SER A 261 3.35 -15.83 5.05
C SER A 261 2.86 -15.55 6.48
N GLY A 262 3.06 -16.50 7.39
CA GLY A 262 2.72 -16.31 8.81
C GLY A 262 1.22 -16.39 9.13
N ILE A 263 0.48 -17.22 8.38
CA ILE A 263 -0.84 -17.74 8.77
C ILE A 263 -0.85 -19.25 8.55
#